data_AF-A0A931K0W9-F1
#
_entry.id   AF-A0A931K0W9-F1
#
_cell.length_a   1.000
_cell.length_b   1.000
_cell.length_c   1.000
_cell.angle_alpha   90.00
_cell.angle_beta   90.00
_cell.angle_gamma   90.00
#
_symmetry.space_group_name_H-M   'P 1'
#
loop_
_entity.id
_entity.type
_entity.pdbx_description
1 polymer ?
#
loop_
_entity_poly.entity_id
_entity_poly.type
_entity_poly.pdbx_seq_one_letter_code
_entity_poly.pdbx_strand_id
1 'polypeptide(L)'
;MGELWAILREGAGSTFMFTGRMKRRPYWIYVLFIHLIWIGASTVQILVVPVDDFAARYSLTETFVNSSVIAIGIWFAITLLSATVRRLHDVARPGSYILMVIIPFGGFYLFYLLSLPTQLHNLTNREILS
;
A
#
# COMPACT_ATOMS: atom_id res chain seq x y z
N MET A 1 -20.09 1.60 -9.71
CA MET A 1 -19.20 0.43 -9.86
C MET A 1 -17.99 0.71 -10.78
N GLY A 2 -18.14 1.33 -11.96
CA GLY A 2 -17.03 1.51 -12.91
C GLY A 2 -15.82 2.32 -12.41
N GLU A 3 -16.02 3.42 -11.67
CA GLU A 3 -14.91 4.27 -11.20
C GLU A 3 -14.03 3.61 -10.15
N LEU A 4 -14.63 2.89 -9.20
CA LEU A 4 -13.87 2.13 -8.19
C LEU A 4 -13.03 1.03 -8.84
N TRP A 5 -13.62 0.29 -9.79
CA TRP A 5 -12.89 -0.71 -10.55
C TRP A 5 -11.73 -0.11 -11.36
N ALA A 6 -11.91 1.07 -11.94
CA ALA A 6 -10.84 1.78 -12.64
C ALA A 6 -9.71 2.21 -11.69
N ILE A 7 -10.04 2.75 -10.51
CA ILE A 7 -9.05 3.17 -9.50
C ILE A 7 -8.26 1.97 -8.95
N LEU A 8 -8.94 0.86 -8.66
CA LEU A 8 -8.30 -0.37 -8.20
C LEU A 8 -7.41 -0.97 -9.30
N ARG A 9 -7.85 -0.92 -10.56
CA ARG A 9 -7.02 -1.33 -11.71
C ARG A 9 -5.86 -0.37 -11.94
N GLU A 10 -5.98 0.92 -11.66
CA GLU A 10 -4.85 1.87 -11.77
C GLU A 10 -3.79 1.58 -10.68
N GLY A 11 -4.23 1.26 -9.47
CA GLY A 11 -3.35 0.83 -8.37
C GLY A 11 -2.67 -0.51 -8.61
N ALA A 12 -3.44 -1.52 -9.03
CA ALA A 12 -2.96 -2.91 -9.20
C ALA A 12 -2.39 -3.21 -10.61
N GLY A 13 -2.87 -2.52 -11.64
CA GLY A 13 -2.69 -2.89 -13.06
C GLY A 13 -1.31 -2.63 -13.63
N SER A 14 -0.39 -2.09 -12.84
CA SER A 14 1.00 -1.92 -13.26
C SER A 14 1.98 -2.45 -12.23
N THR A 15 1.57 -3.28 -11.26
CA THR A 15 2.40 -3.75 -10.11
C THR A 15 3.87 -4.10 -10.45
N PHE A 16 4.12 -4.69 -11.63
CA PHE A 16 5.46 -5.08 -12.10
C PHE A 16 6.20 -4.04 -12.97
N MET A 17 5.56 -2.92 -13.31
CA MET A 17 6.13 -1.76 -13.99
C MET A 17 6.24 -0.59 -13.00
N PHE A 18 7.47 -0.25 -12.59
CA PHE A 18 7.77 0.91 -11.74
C PHE A 18 7.68 2.25 -12.48
N THR A 19 7.21 2.22 -13.72
CA THR A 19 7.05 3.37 -14.60
C THR A 19 5.58 3.82 -14.55
N GLY A 20 5.37 5.13 -14.44
CA GLY A 20 4.02 5.71 -14.40
C GLY A 20 3.81 6.64 -13.22
N ARG A 21 2.79 7.49 -13.36
CA ARG A 21 2.44 8.52 -12.39
C ARG A 21 1.15 8.18 -11.67
N MET A 22 1.12 8.29 -10.34
CA MET A 22 -0.06 7.97 -9.53
C MET A 22 -0.59 9.19 -8.77
N LYS A 23 -1.81 9.61 -9.14
CA LYS A 23 -2.52 10.72 -8.49
C LYS A 23 -2.79 10.40 -7.01
N ARG A 24 -2.87 11.44 -6.18
CA ARG A 24 -3.11 11.36 -4.72
C ARG A 24 -4.33 10.53 -4.34
N ARG A 25 -5.49 10.81 -4.96
CA ARG A 25 -6.77 10.19 -4.58
C ARG A 25 -6.78 8.67 -4.86
N PRO A 26 -6.41 8.18 -6.07
CA PRO A 26 -6.25 6.75 -6.32
C PRO A 26 -5.29 6.06 -5.35
N TYR A 27 -4.15 6.70 -5.04
CA TYR A 27 -3.17 6.15 -4.09
C TYR A 27 -3.78 5.89 -2.71
N TRP A 28 -4.43 6.88 -2.10
CA TRP A 28 -5.00 6.73 -0.76
C TRP A 28 -6.17 5.75 -0.72
N ILE A 29 -7.03 5.73 -1.74
CA ILE A 29 -8.12 4.75 -1.83
C ILE A 29 -7.56 3.32 -1.92
N TYR A 30 -6.49 3.14 -2.70
CA TYR A 30 -5.82 1.86 -2.83
C TYR A 30 -5.18 1.40 -1.51
N VAL A 31 -4.45 2.28 -0.83
CA VAL A 31 -3.85 2.00 0.49
C VAL A 31 -4.93 1.63 1.52
N LEU A 32 -6.03 2.39 1.56
CA LEU A 32 -7.15 2.14 2.47
C LEU A 32 -7.84 0.80 2.18
N PHE A 33 -8.05 0.47 0.91
CA PHE A 33 -8.64 -0.79 0.50
C PHE A 33 -7.80 -1.99 0.94
N ILE A 34 -6.48 -1.94 0.75
CA ILE A 34 -5.56 -2.99 1.22
C ILE A 34 -5.58 -3.09 2.74
N HIS A 35 -5.55 -1.96 3.46
CA HIS A 35 -5.61 -1.96 4.93
C HIS A 35 -6.91 -2.59 5.45
N LEU A 36 -8.04 -2.32 4.80
CA LEU A 36 -9.32 -2.91 5.20
C LEU A 36 -9.34 -4.42 5.02
N ILE A 37 -8.82 -4.94 3.90
CA ILE A 37 -8.71 -6.39 3.68
C ILE A 37 -7.76 -7.01 4.71
N TRP A 38 -6.65 -6.34 5.02
CA TRP A 38 -5.68 -6.82 6.00
C TRP A 38 -6.30 -6.95 7.40
N ILE A 39 -7.04 -5.94 7.85
CA ILE A 39 -7.76 -5.98 9.13
C ILE A 39 -8.75 -7.15 9.17
N GLY A 40 -9.50 -7.35 8.07
CA GLY A 40 -10.43 -8.49 7.95
C GLY A 40 -9.71 -9.84 8.04
N ALA A 41 -8.61 -10.01 7.29
CA ALA A 41 -7.81 -11.23 7.30
C ALA A 41 -7.20 -11.54 8.68
N SER A 42 -6.62 -10.53 9.35
CA SER A 42 -6.08 -10.68 10.70
C SER A 42 -7.15 -11.01 11.74
N THR A 43 -8.35 -10.44 11.60
CA THR A 43 -9.48 -10.76 12.49
C THR A 43 -9.88 -12.23 12.35
N VAL A 44 -10.01 -12.73 11.12
CA VAL A 44 -10.32 -14.14 10.86
C VAL A 44 -9.24 -15.05 11.43
N GLN A 45 -7.96 -14.70 11.28
CA GLN A 45 -6.84 -15.46 11.82
C GLN A 45 -6.94 -15.62 13.35
N ILE A 46 -7.19 -14.52 14.07
CA ILE A 46 -7.33 -14.51 15.54
C ILE A 46 -8.54 -15.35 15.99
N LEU A 47 -9.64 -15.31 15.24
CA LEU A 47 -10.88 -16.03 15.62
C LEU A 47 -10.81 -17.54 15.32
N VAL A 48 -10.08 -17.95 14.29
CA VAL A 48 -10.01 -19.35 13.83
C VAL A 48 -8.87 -20.12 14.50
N VAL A 49 -7.82 -19.44 14.95
CA VAL A 49 -6.64 -20.05 15.56
C VAL A 49 -6.65 -19.83 17.08
N PRO A 50 -6.99 -20.85 17.91
CA PRO A 50 -6.89 -20.75 19.36
C PRO A 50 -5.44 -20.46 19.76
N VAL A 51 -5.23 -19.42 20.56
CA VAL A 51 -3.88 -18.93 20.92
C VAL A 51 -3.25 -19.82 22.00
N ASP A 52 -4.08 -20.58 22.70
CA ASP A 52 -3.84 -21.19 24.01
C ASP A 52 -3.73 -22.72 23.99
N ASP A 53 -4.00 -23.36 22.84
CA ASP A 53 -3.82 -24.80 22.66
C ASP A 53 -2.57 -25.12 21.82
N PHE A 54 -1.53 -25.64 22.47
CA PHE A 54 -0.26 -26.02 21.84
C PHE A 54 -0.44 -27.14 20.79
N ALA A 55 -1.42 -28.02 20.92
CA ALA A 55 -1.71 -29.05 19.92
C ALA A 55 -2.44 -28.46 18.70
N ALA A 56 -3.29 -27.45 18.90
CA ALA A 56 -3.99 -26.76 17.82
C ALA A 56 -3.06 -25.90 16.94
N ARG A 57 -1.94 -25.40 17.51
CA ARG A 57 -0.88 -24.62 16.82
C ARG A 57 -0.10 -25.37 15.73
N TYR A 58 -0.33 -26.67 15.57
CA TYR A 58 0.25 -27.47 14.48
C TYR A 58 -0.82 -28.22 13.68
N SER A 59 -2.09 -27.84 13.86
CA SER A 59 -3.16 -28.40 13.06
C SER A 59 -3.00 -27.99 11.60
N LEU A 60 -3.41 -28.87 10.68
CA LEU A 60 -3.40 -28.56 9.24
C LEU A 60 -4.19 -27.29 8.92
N THR A 61 -5.28 -27.04 9.65
CA THR A 61 -6.11 -25.84 9.52
C THR A 61 -5.34 -24.58 9.90
N GLU A 62 -4.65 -24.58 11.04
CA GLU A 62 -3.87 -23.44 11.52
C GLU A 62 -2.70 -23.11 10.58
N THR A 63 -1.97 -24.15 10.14
CA THR A 63 -0.88 -24.00 9.17
C THR A 63 -1.37 -23.46 7.83
N PHE A 64 -2.52 -23.93 7.34
CA PHE A 64 -3.11 -23.44 6.09
C PHE A 64 -3.57 -21.98 6.20
N VAL A 65 -4.23 -21.60 7.30
CA VAL A 65 -4.67 -20.21 7.54
C VAL A 65 -3.46 -19.28 7.66
N ASN A 66 -2.45 -19.64 8.46
CA ASN A 66 -1.25 -18.83 8.64
C ASN A 66 -0.47 -18.65 7.33
N SER A 67 -0.23 -19.73 6.58
CA SER A 67 0.47 -19.65 5.30
C SER A 67 -0.29 -18.81 4.26
N SER A 68 -1.63 -18.89 4.24
CA SER A 68 -2.48 -18.07 3.37
C SER A 68 -2.39 -16.58 3.72
N VAL A 69 -2.45 -16.23 5.01
CA VAL A 69 -2.30 -14.84 5.49
C VAL A 69 -0.92 -14.28 5.13
N ILE A 70 0.14 -15.07 5.31
CA ILE A 70 1.50 -14.67 4.94
C ILE A 70 1.60 -14.43 3.43
N ALA A 71 1.07 -15.33 2.60
CA ALA A 71 1.09 -15.18 1.14
C ALA A 71 0.36 -13.91 0.67
N ILE A 72 -0.83 -13.65 1.23
CA ILE A 72 -1.59 -12.42 0.97
C ILE A 72 -0.81 -11.18 1.42
N GLY A 73 -0.19 -11.24 2.60
CA GLY A 73 0.64 -10.15 3.13
C GLY A 73 1.82 -9.81 2.24
N ILE A 74 2.52 -10.82 1.72
CA ILE A 74 3.62 -10.62 0.75
C ILE A 74 3.10 -9.96 -0.52
N TRP A 75 1.96 -10.44 -1.05
CA TRP A 75 1.37 -9.88 -2.26
C TRP A 75 1.02 -8.39 -2.07
N PHE A 76 0.37 -8.05 -0.97
CA PHE A 76 0.04 -6.67 -0.60
C PHE A 76 1.27 -5.79 -0.38
N ALA A 77 2.32 -6.33 0.24
CA ALA A 77 3.56 -5.58 0.46
C ALA A 77 4.19 -5.17 -0.88
N ILE A 78 4.26 -6.07 -1.85
CA ILE A 78 4.81 -5.78 -3.19
C ILE A 78 3.98 -4.71 -3.91
N THR A 79 2.66 -4.85 -3.84
CA THR A 79 1.74 -3.91 -4.50
C THR A 79 1.79 -2.51 -3.88
N LEU A 80 1.81 -2.41 -2.55
CA LEU A 80 1.96 -1.15 -1.83
C LEU A 80 3.32 -0.49 -2.09
N LEU A 81 4.39 -1.28 -2.14
CA LEU A 81 5.73 -0.79 -2.46
C LEU A 81 5.74 -0.17 -3.87
N SER A 82 5.20 -0.91 -4.85
CA SER A 82 5.09 -0.46 -6.24
C SER A 82 4.29 0.84 -6.36
N ALA A 83 3.12 0.92 -5.73
CA ALA A 83 2.28 2.13 -5.71
C ALA A 83 2.98 3.32 -5.02
N THR A 84 3.68 3.08 -3.92
CA THR A 84 4.40 4.11 -3.16
C THR A 84 5.58 4.69 -3.95
N VAL A 85 6.33 3.84 -4.67
CA VAL A 85 7.41 4.30 -5.55
C VAL A 85 6.88 5.19 -6.68
N ARG A 86 5.79 4.79 -7.37
CA ARG A 86 5.15 5.64 -8.39
C ARG A 86 4.69 6.98 -7.80
N ARG A 87 4.14 6.95 -6.59
CA ARG A 87 3.68 8.16 -5.91
C ARG A 87 4.83 9.10 -5.52
N LEU A 88 5.97 8.56 -5.10
CA LEU A 88 7.17 9.35 -4.83
C LEU A 88 7.71 10.00 -6.12
N HIS A 89 7.74 9.26 -7.23
CA HIS A 89 8.13 9.79 -8.53
C HIS A 89 7.21 10.94 -9.00
N ASP A 90 5.93 10.91 -8.63
CA ASP A 90 4.98 12.01 -8.91
C ASP A 90 5.28 13.31 -8.19
N VAL A 91 5.90 13.21 -7.02
CA VAL A 91 6.30 14.36 -6.20
C VAL A 91 7.73 14.78 -6.53
N ALA A 92 8.35 14.19 -7.57
CA ALA A 92 9.74 14.37 -7.97
C ALA A 92 10.75 13.99 -6.85
N ARG A 93 10.44 12.94 -6.10
CA ARG A 93 11.34 12.35 -5.10
C ARG A 93 11.79 10.95 -5.57
N PRO A 94 13.04 10.54 -5.32
CA PRO A 94 13.48 9.20 -5.68
C PRO A 94 12.79 8.13 -4.82
N GLY A 95 12.53 6.96 -5.41
CA GLY A 95 11.88 5.84 -4.72
C GLY A 95 12.60 5.35 -3.46
N SER A 96 13.89 5.66 -3.30
CA SER A 96 14.68 5.34 -2.11
C SER A 96 14.15 5.97 -0.81
N TYR A 97 13.31 7.01 -0.90
CA TYR A 97 12.64 7.61 0.27
C TYR A 97 11.74 6.61 1.01
N ILE A 98 11.35 5.50 0.37
CA ILE A 98 10.61 4.43 1.04
C ILE A 98 11.40 3.80 2.20
N LEU A 99 12.74 3.81 2.14
CA LEU A 99 13.62 3.27 3.18
C LEU A 99 13.54 4.07 4.49
N MET A 100 12.96 5.28 4.46
CA MET A 100 12.72 6.07 5.67
C MET A 100 11.77 5.37 6.65
N VAL A 101 11.00 4.38 6.21
CA VAL A 101 10.16 3.57 7.11
C VAL A 101 10.98 2.78 8.14
N ILE A 102 12.26 2.49 7.85
CA ILE A 102 13.18 1.79 8.77
C ILE A 102 13.66 2.73 9.89
N ILE A 103 13.70 4.03 9.63
CA ILE A 103 14.12 5.04 10.61
C ILE A 103 12.92 5.34 11.53
N PRO A 104 13.11 5.34 12.87
CA PRO A 104 12.08 5.82 13.79
C PRO A 104 11.57 7.20 13.35
N PHE A 105 10.26 7.36 13.28
CA PHE A 105 9.56 8.56 12.77
C PHE A 105 9.69 8.87 11.26
N GLY A 106 10.54 8.19 10.49
CA GLY A 106 10.67 8.45 9.05
C GLY A 106 9.40 8.12 8.26
N GLY A 107 8.55 7.23 8.79
CA GLY A 107 7.20 6.97 8.26
C GLY A 107 6.30 8.22 8.24
N PHE A 108 6.38 9.11 9.24
CA PHE A 108 5.59 10.36 9.25
C PHE A 108 6.03 11.32 8.15
N TYR A 109 7.33 11.40 7.91
CA TYR A 109 7.86 12.21 6.80
C TYR A 109 7.48 11.62 5.44
N LEU A 110 7.51 10.29 5.30
CA LEU A 110 7.01 9.63 4.09
C LEU A 110 5.52 9.89 3.88
N PHE A 111 4.71 9.82 4.94
CA PHE A 111 3.29 10.16 4.90
C PHE A 111 3.03 11.59 4.43
N TYR A 112 3.82 12.55 4.93
CA TYR A 112 3.78 13.94 4.47
C TYR A 112 4.09 14.04 2.97
N LEU A 113 5.15 13.41 2.48
CA LEU A 113 5.51 13.43 1.07
C LEU A 113 4.43 12.84 0.16
N LEU A 114 3.84 11.71 0.55
CA LEU A 114 2.78 11.06 -0.21
C LEU A 114 1.52 11.93 -0.31
N SER A 115 1.32 12.79 0.70
CA SER A 115 0.24 13.76 0.78
C SER A 115 0.48 15.03 -0.05
N LEU A 116 1.66 15.31 -0.60
CA LEU A 116 1.99 16.55 -1.37
C LEU A 116 1.41 16.60 -2.80
N PRO A 117 1.19 17.78 -3.40
CA PRO A 117 0.54 17.86 -4.70
C PRO A 117 1.50 17.38 -5.78
N THR A 118 0.94 16.92 -6.90
CA THR A 118 1.76 16.59 -8.09
C THR A 118 2.50 17.84 -8.56
N GLN A 119 3.79 17.70 -8.87
CA GLN A 119 4.65 18.84 -9.27
C GLN A 119 4.10 19.62 -10.46
N LEU A 120 3.45 18.94 -11.42
CA LEU A 120 2.78 19.57 -12.57
C LEU A 120 1.77 20.65 -12.18
N HIS A 121 1.04 20.45 -11.08
CA HIS A 121 0.06 21.42 -10.59
C HIS A 121 0.74 22.67 -10.00
N ASN A 122 1.94 22.51 -9.44
CA ASN A 122 2.70 23.64 -8.89
C ASN A 122 3.35 24.48 -9.99
N LEU A 123 3.79 23.84 -11.09
CA LEU A 123 4.41 24.54 -12.22
C LEU A 123 3.39 25.38 -13.00
N THR A 124 2.23 24.82 -13.31
CA THR A 124 1.14 25.55 -13.97
C THR A 124 0.66 26.75 -13.15
N ASN A 125 0.51 26.61 -11.82
CA ASN A 125 0.17 27.75 -10.97
C ASN A 125 1.27 28.83 -10.93
N ARG A 126 2.56 28.46 -11.07
CA ARG A 126 3.65 29.44 -11.11
C ARG A 126 3.69 30.22 -12.41
N GLU A 127 3.41 29.57 -13.55
CA GLU A 127 3.35 30.22 -14.87
C GLU A 127 2.15 31.16 -15.03
N ILE A 128 1.01 30.88 -14.38
CA ILE A 128 -0.17 31.77 -14.41
C ILE A 128 0.05 33.04 -13.58
N LEU A 129 0.95 33.00 -12.60
CA LEU A 129 1.22 34.11 -11.67
C LEU A 129 2.44 34.96 -12.05
N SER A 130 3.16 34.62 -13.13
CA SER A 130 4.30 35.35 -13.69
C SER A 130 3.91 36.13 -14.94
#